data_AF-A0AAV8ZW95-F1
#
_entry.id   AF-A0AAV8ZW95-F1
#
_cell.length_a   1.000
_cell.length_b   1.000
_cell.length_c   1.000
_cell.angle_alpha   90.00
_cell.angle_beta   90.00
_cell.angle_gamma   90.00
#
_symmetry.space_group_name_H-M   'P 1'
#
loop_
_entity.id
_entity.type
_entity.pdbx_description
1 polymer ?
#
loop_
_entity_poly.entity_id
_entity_poly.type
_entity_poly.pdbx_seq_one_letter_code
_entity_poly.pdbx_strand_id
1 'polypeptide(L)'
;EIGYFYKPVETDYICSKSNYSGMHFCSDLPAFKNGSQHCNLTVAEKRLPQYAQNDSYCINWNYYYSSCSDKNQNPFQDTISFDNIGLAWIAIFLVISLEGWTEIMYYVQDGHSFWDWIYFVLLIVIGSFFMINLCLVVIATQFSETKKREMERMRLERARFQSSSTLASSTNNSEPTSCYAEIVKYIAHLWRRSKRRMLKKIRLYRVRRDQRRDRKMIAGETIRLNYARRHHPNCPRLRPNVSVR
;
A
#
# COMPACT_ATOMS: atom_id res chain seq x y z
N GLU A 1 48.05 15.64 -18.72
CA GLU A 1 48.10 16.70 -19.75
C GLU A 1 47.26 17.88 -19.28
N ILE A 2 47.68 19.12 -19.55
CA ILE A 2 46.93 20.32 -19.17
C ILE A 2 45.95 20.64 -20.30
N GLY A 3 44.66 20.57 -20.02
CA GLY A 3 43.60 20.84 -20.99
C GLY A 3 43.27 22.33 -21.13
N TYR A 4 42.44 22.67 -22.13
CA TYR A 4 41.88 24.01 -22.27
C TYR A 4 40.78 24.32 -21.24
N PHE A 5 40.28 23.30 -20.56
CA PHE A 5 39.26 23.39 -19.51
C PHE A 5 39.61 22.45 -18.36
N TYR A 6 39.07 22.75 -17.19
CA TYR A 6 39.24 21.90 -16.01
C TYR A 6 38.51 20.57 -16.21
N LYS A 7 39.27 19.46 -16.21
CA LYS A 7 38.73 18.10 -16.26
C LYS A 7 39.12 17.35 -14.99
N PRO A 8 38.20 17.19 -14.04
CA PRO A 8 38.44 16.40 -12.83
C PRO A 8 38.55 14.90 -13.14
N VAL A 9 39.17 14.15 -12.22
CA VAL A 9 39.46 12.71 -12.40
C VAL A 9 38.32 11.82 -11.88
N GLU A 10 37.64 12.25 -10.81
CA GLU A 10 36.63 11.43 -10.11
C GLU A 10 35.19 11.88 -10.38
N THR A 11 34.91 13.19 -10.24
CA THR A 11 33.56 13.74 -10.36
C THR A 11 33.55 14.95 -11.26
N ASP A 12 32.59 15.04 -12.18
CA ASP A 12 32.41 16.21 -13.05
C ASP A 12 32.25 17.48 -12.20
N TYR A 13 32.83 18.59 -12.67
CA TYR A 13 32.77 19.88 -12.00
C TYR A 13 32.07 20.88 -12.89
N ILE A 14 30.84 21.24 -12.51
CA ILE A 14 30.01 22.20 -13.25
C ILE A 14 30.12 23.55 -12.55
N CYS A 15 30.58 24.56 -13.28
CA CYS A 15 30.68 25.90 -12.75
C CYS A 15 29.37 26.68 -12.93
N SER A 16 29.11 27.60 -12.02
CA SER A 16 28.06 28.61 -12.14
C SER A 16 28.59 29.85 -12.85
N LYS A 17 27.77 30.42 -13.72
CA LYS A 17 28.06 31.72 -14.35
C LYS A 17 27.80 32.86 -13.37
N SER A 18 28.38 34.03 -13.63
CA SER A 18 28.18 35.24 -12.80
C SER A 18 26.73 35.69 -12.64
N ASN A 19 25.83 35.28 -13.54
CA ASN A 19 24.41 35.64 -13.51
C ASN A 19 23.58 34.65 -12.69
N TYR A 20 24.16 33.52 -12.31
CA TYR A 20 23.52 32.46 -11.57
C TYR A 20 24.08 32.41 -10.15
N SER A 21 23.30 31.82 -9.24
CA SER A 21 23.65 31.70 -7.83
C SER A 21 23.91 30.22 -7.50
N GLY A 22 24.60 29.54 -8.40
CA GLY A 22 24.96 28.14 -8.22
C GLY A 22 25.98 27.96 -7.10
N MET A 23 26.27 26.70 -6.77
CA MET A 23 27.14 26.36 -5.64
C MET A 23 28.63 26.32 -5.99
N HIS A 24 28.97 26.12 -7.26
CA HIS A 24 30.36 25.93 -7.70
C HIS A 24 30.85 27.09 -8.54
N PHE A 25 31.96 27.70 -8.14
CA PHE A 25 32.59 28.80 -8.86
C PHE A 25 33.99 28.43 -9.32
N CYS A 26 34.43 29.00 -10.43
CA CYS A 26 35.79 28.83 -10.93
C CYS A 26 36.87 29.30 -9.92
N SER A 27 36.52 30.19 -8.98
CA SER A 27 37.40 30.61 -7.88
C SER A 27 37.66 29.52 -6.85
N ASP A 28 36.75 28.55 -6.72
CA ASP A 28 36.72 27.58 -5.63
C ASP A 28 37.30 26.23 -6.06
N LEU A 29 38.03 26.22 -7.18
CA LEU A 29 38.66 25.01 -7.70
C LEU A 29 39.76 24.52 -6.75
N PRO A 30 39.82 23.20 -6.49
CA PRO A 30 40.88 22.63 -5.68
C PRO A 30 42.25 22.84 -6.34
N ALA A 31 43.30 22.92 -5.52
CA ALA A 31 44.68 23.03 -6.01
C ALA A 31 45.05 21.86 -6.92
N PHE A 32 45.82 22.13 -7.98
CA PHE A 32 46.27 21.11 -8.92
C PHE A 32 47.08 20.02 -8.20
N LYS A 33 46.76 18.75 -8.46
CA LYS A 33 47.42 17.60 -7.84
C LYS A 33 48.35 16.93 -8.85
N ASN A 34 49.65 16.89 -8.55
CA ASN A 34 50.64 16.18 -9.35
C ASN A 34 51.05 14.90 -8.61
N GLY A 35 50.44 13.76 -8.95
CA GLY A 35 50.62 12.51 -8.22
C GLY A 35 50.03 12.58 -6.80
N SER A 36 50.87 12.53 -5.77
CA SER A 36 50.47 12.64 -4.35
C SER A 36 50.62 14.06 -3.78
N GLN A 37 51.18 15.01 -4.53
CA GLN A 37 51.50 16.35 -4.04
C GLN A 37 50.52 17.41 -4.56
N HIS A 38 50.09 18.32 -3.68
CA HIS A 38 49.30 19.50 -4.05
C HIS A 38 50.20 20.66 -4.45
N CYS A 39 49.93 21.25 -5.61
CA CYS A 39 50.65 22.37 -6.17
C CYS A 39 49.94 23.67 -5.80
N ASN A 40 50.61 24.54 -5.05
CA ASN A 40 50.03 25.79 -4.54
C ASN A 40 50.63 27.06 -5.17
N LEU A 41 51.71 26.93 -5.96
CA LEU A 41 52.44 28.10 -6.48
C LEU A 41 51.85 28.62 -7.78
N THR A 42 51.92 29.92 -7.99
CA THR A 42 51.65 30.56 -9.28
C THR A 42 52.86 30.47 -10.21
N VAL A 43 52.66 30.74 -11.50
CA VAL A 43 53.76 30.79 -12.49
C VAL A 43 54.82 31.83 -12.11
N ALA A 44 54.41 32.96 -11.50
CA ALA A 44 55.31 34.01 -11.08
C ALA A 44 56.18 33.57 -9.89
N GLU A 45 55.58 32.92 -8.89
CA GLU A 45 56.31 32.45 -7.71
C GLU A 45 57.31 31.34 -8.05
N LYS A 46 56.95 30.42 -8.94
CA LYS A 46 57.86 29.35 -9.37
C LYS A 46 59.15 29.87 -10.04
N ARG A 47 59.15 31.09 -10.58
CA ARG A 47 60.35 31.74 -11.16
C ARG A 47 61.31 32.31 -10.12
N LEU A 48 60.89 32.45 -8.86
CA LEU A 48 61.77 32.96 -7.80
C LEU A 48 62.92 31.99 -7.52
N PRO A 49 64.14 32.47 -7.22
CA PRO A 49 65.32 31.62 -7.02
C PRO A 49 65.12 30.52 -5.98
N GLN A 50 64.31 30.80 -4.95
CA GLN A 50 63.97 29.87 -3.86
C GLN A 50 63.18 28.63 -4.31
N TYR A 51 62.40 28.75 -5.41
CA TYR A 51 61.56 27.66 -5.93
C TYR A 51 62.01 27.15 -7.30
N ALA A 52 62.74 27.97 -8.06
CA ALA A 52 63.12 27.67 -9.45
C ALA A 52 64.00 26.41 -9.57
N GLN A 53 64.89 26.17 -8.61
CA GLN A 53 65.85 25.06 -8.62
C GLN A 53 65.32 23.76 -7.99
N ASN A 54 64.11 23.77 -7.42
CA ASN A 54 63.62 22.65 -6.62
C ASN A 54 62.35 22.06 -7.26
N ASP A 55 62.51 20.85 -7.81
CA ASP A 55 61.45 20.13 -8.55
C ASP A 55 60.31 19.64 -7.67
N SER A 56 60.49 19.66 -6.34
CA SER A 56 59.41 19.40 -5.38
C SER A 56 58.31 20.48 -5.42
N TYR A 57 58.57 21.66 -5.98
CA TYR A 57 57.58 22.73 -6.06
C TYR A 57 56.97 22.81 -7.45
N CYS A 58 55.65 22.68 -7.52
CA CYS A 58 54.89 22.67 -8.77
C CYS A 58 53.85 23.81 -8.83
N ILE A 59 53.45 24.14 -10.05
CA ILE A 59 52.52 25.24 -10.36
C ILE A 59 51.07 24.76 -10.23
N ASN A 60 50.24 25.55 -9.57
CA ASN A 60 48.80 25.37 -9.53
C ASN A 60 48.17 25.82 -10.85
N TRP A 61 48.05 24.92 -11.82
CA TRP A 61 47.41 25.24 -13.09
C TRP A 61 45.91 25.52 -12.96
N ASN A 62 45.25 24.98 -11.92
CA ASN A 62 43.80 25.16 -11.74
C ASN A 62 43.42 26.61 -11.44
N TYR A 63 44.34 27.41 -10.90
CA TYR A 63 44.16 28.84 -10.64
C TYR A 63 43.83 29.66 -11.89
N TYR A 64 44.24 29.19 -13.08
CA TYR A 64 44.04 29.93 -14.33
C TYR A 64 42.68 29.67 -14.98
N TYR A 65 41.92 28.67 -14.52
CA TYR A 65 40.53 28.48 -14.96
C TYR A 65 39.63 29.46 -14.21
N SER A 66 39.41 30.63 -14.81
CA SER A 66 38.69 31.75 -14.19
C SER A 66 37.34 32.07 -14.83
N SER A 67 37.03 31.45 -15.97
CA SER A 67 35.81 31.74 -16.74
C SER A 67 34.98 30.49 -16.93
N CYS A 68 33.67 30.62 -16.64
CA CYS A 68 32.68 29.57 -16.85
C CYS A 68 31.97 29.73 -18.19
N SER A 69 31.88 28.67 -19.01
CA SER A 69 31.25 28.72 -20.34
C SER A 69 30.64 27.39 -20.75
N ASP A 70 29.62 27.42 -21.61
CA ASP A 70 28.84 26.23 -22.05
C ASP A 70 29.49 25.45 -23.20
N LYS A 71 30.77 25.67 -23.49
CA LYS A 71 31.39 25.18 -24.74
C LYS A 71 31.71 23.68 -24.75
N ASN A 72 31.43 22.97 -23.66
CA ASN A 72 31.85 21.59 -23.45
C ASN A 72 30.67 20.61 -23.52
N GLN A 73 31.01 19.32 -23.51
CA GLN A 73 30.06 18.22 -23.46
C GLN A 73 29.24 18.24 -22.17
N ASN A 74 27.99 17.82 -22.29
CA ASN A 74 27.06 17.64 -21.19
C ASN A 74 27.44 16.39 -20.36
N PRO A 75 27.04 16.35 -19.07
CA PRO A 75 27.25 15.19 -18.22
C PRO A 75 26.66 13.90 -18.80
N PHE A 76 27.13 12.75 -18.32
CA PHE A 76 26.69 11.42 -18.78
C PHE A 76 26.84 11.22 -20.30
N GLN A 77 28.01 11.59 -20.85
CA GLN A 77 28.33 11.41 -22.27
C GLN A 77 27.30 12.08 -23.19
N ASP A 78 26.94 13.34 -22.91
CA ASP A 78 25.94 14.09 -23.67
C ASP A 78 24.49 13.58 -23.60
N THR A 79 24.18 12.65 -22.69
CA THR A 79 22.85 12.00 -22.64
C THR A 79 21.83 12.79 -21.80
N ILE A 80 22.29 13.51 -20.77
CA ILE A 80 21.42 14.23 -19.85
C ILE A 80 21.66 15.74 -20.00
N SER A 81 20.70 16.42 -20.63
CA SER A 81 20.70 17.89 -20.73
C SER A 81 19.29 18.45 -20.89
N PHE A 82 19.17 19.77 -20.69
CA PHE A 82 17.93 20.51 -20.86
C PHE A 82 17.96 21.43 -22.10
N ASP A 83 18.91 21.23 -23.01
CA ASP A 83 19.07 22.06 -24.21
C ASP A 83 18.00 21.77 -25.27
N ASN A 84 17.48 20.54 -25.25
CA ASN A 84 16.49 20.05 -26.20
C ASN A 84 15.30 19.45 -25.46
N ILE A 85 14.09 19.63 -26.02
CA ILE A 85 12.86 19.11 -25.41
C ILE A 85 12.88 17.58 -25.21
N GLY A 86 13.48 16.84 -26.16
CA GLY A 86 13.56 15.37 -26.07
C GLY A 86 14.48 14.89 -24.94
N LEU A 87 15.67 15.50 -24.81
CA LEU A 87 16.60 15.19 -23.73
C LEU A 87 16.03 15.62 -22.36
N ALA A 88 15.35 16.77 -22.31
CA ALA A 88 14.64 17.21 -21.13
C ALA A 88 13.56 16.21 -20.69
N TRP A 89 12.80 15.62 -21.63
CA TRP A 89 11.83 14.57 -21.31
C TRP A 89 12.48 13.31 -20.75
N ILE A 90 13.62 12.89 -21.32
CA ILE A 90 14.38 11.74 -20.80
C ILE A 90 14.85 12.02 -19.37
N ALA A 91 15.42 13.21 -19.12
CA ALA A 91 15.87 13.62 -17.81
C ALA A 91 14.71 13.67 -16.80
N ILE A 92 13.56 14.24 -17.18
CA ILE A 92 12.36 14.27 -16.32
C ILE A 92 11.86 12.86 -16.01
N PHE A 93 11.82 11.98 -17.01
CA PHE A 93 11.40 10.59 -16.80
C PHE A 93 12.29 9.86 -15.78
N LEU A 94 13.61 10.06 -15.90
CA LEU A 94 14.60 9.50 -14.97
C LEU A 94 14.45 10.07 -13.55
N VAL A 95 14.15 11.36 -13.41
CA VAL A 95 13.86 11.97 -12.10
C VAL A 95 12.60 11.37 -11.47
N ILE A 96 11.53 11.18 -12.25
CA ILE A 96 10.26 10.63 -11.76
C ILE A 96 10.40 9.15 -11.33
N SER A 97 11.31 8.39 -11.96
CA SER A 97 11.58 7.00 -11.58
C SER A 97 12.40 6.86 -10.30
N LEU A 98 12.82 7.96 -9.67
CA LEU A 98 13.64 8.00 -8.46
C LEU A 98 15.03 7.35 -8.63
N GLU A 99 15.52 7.22 -9.86
CA GLU A 99 16.80 6.62 -10.17
C GLU A 99 17.77 7.71 -10.65
N GLY A 100 18.94 7.84 -10.01
CA GLY A 100 19.95 8.83 -10.39
C GLY A 100 19.51 10.31 -10.27
N TRP A 101 18.33 10.58 -9.71
CA TRP A 101 17.74 11.93 -9.67
C TRP A 101 18.54 12.93 -8.81
N THR A 102 19.20 12.44 -7.76
CA THR A 102 20.02 13.28 -6.87
C THR A 102 21.23 13.84 -7.61
N GLU A 103 21.87 13.04 -8.47
CA GLU A 103 23.05 13.47 -9.25
C GLU A 103 22.66 14.58 -10.23
N ILE A 104 21.53 14.41 -10.95
CA ILE A 104 21.00 15.42 -11.88
C ILE A 104 20.65 16.71 -11.13
N MET A 105 20.00 16.59 -9.97
CA MET A 105 19.68 17.74 -9.13
C MET A 105 20.95 18.48 -8.71
N TYR A 106 21.98 17.77 -8.23
CA TYR A 106 23.24 18.40 -7.81
C TYR A 106 23.93 19.11 -8.97
N TYR A 107 23.95 18.53 -10.17
CA TYR A 107 24.50 19.19 -11.35
C TYR A 107 23.77 20.50 -11.69
N VAL A 108 22.45 20.54 -11.55
CA VAL A 108 21.67 21.77 -11.76
C VAL A 108 21.92 22.79 -10.64
N GLN A 109 22.01 22.35 -9.39
CA GLN A 109 22.28 23.24 -8.25
C GLN A 109 23.66 23.90 -8.33
N ASP A 110 24.66 23.15 -8.80
CA ASP A 110 26.03 23.64 -8.96
C ASP A 110 26.11 24.76 -9.99
N GLY A 111 25.38 24.62 -11.12
CA GLY A 111 25.41 25.58 -12.22
C GLY A 111 24.43 26.75 -12.11
N HIS A 112 23.24 26.53 -11.55
CA HIS A 112 22.11 27.47 -11.64
C HIS A 112 21.74 28.09 -10.27
N SER A 113 21.20 27.32 -9.33
CA SER A 113 20.86 27.84 -8.01
C SER A 113 20.74 26.76 -6.94
N PHE A 114 21.12 27.10 -5.70
CA PHE A 114 20.87 26.23 -4.54
C PHE A 114 19.39 25.88 -4.38
N TRP A 115 18.46 26.77 -4.72
CA TRP A 115 17.02 26.59 -4.49
C TRP A 115 16.33 25.61 -5.46
N ASP A 116 17.06 25.09 -6.45
CA ASP A 116 16.50 24.22 -7.47
C ASP A 116 15.99 22.88 -6.90
N TRP A 117 16.45 22.45 -5.72
CA TRP A 117 15.94 21.23 -5.06
C TRP A 117 14.43 21.24 -4.84
N ILE A 118 13.82 22.42 -4.62
CA ILE A 118 12.37 22.55 -4.41
C ILE A 118 11.62 22.12 -5.68
N TYR A 119 12.13 22.52 -6.85
CA TYR A 119 11.56 22.12 -8.14
C TYR A 119 11.61 20.61 -8.32
N PHE A 120 12.76 19.99 -8.05
CA PHE A 120 12.92 18.53 -8.17
C PHE A 120 12.02 17.76 -7.21
N VAL A 121 11.90 18.20 -5.95
CA VAL A 121 11.01 17.55 -4.97
C VAL A 121 9.54 17.65 -5.40
N LEU A 122 9.08 18.82 -5.85
CA LEU A 122 7.72 18.98 -6.34
C LEU A 122 7.45 18.12 -7.59
N LEU A 123 8.40 18.08 -8.52
CA LEU A 123 8.32 17.25 -9.72
C LEU A 123 8.24 15.77 -9.37
N ILE A 124 9.00 15.29 -8.39
CA ILE A 124 8.93 13.91 -7.89
C ILE A 124 7.56 13.64 -7.26
N VAL A 125 7.11 14.48 -6.34
CA VAL A 125 5.83 14.25 -5.65
C VAL A 125 4.67 14.19 -6.65
N ILE A 126 4.61 15.14 -7.57
CA ILE A 126 3.54 15.21 -8.57
C ILE A 126 3.70 14.10 -9.61
N GLY A 127 4.90 13.91 -10.15
CA GLY A 127 5.20 12.94 -11.19
C GLY A 127 5.04 11.50 -10.73
N SER A 128 5.59 11.14 -9.58
CA SER A 128 5.46 9.80 -9.01
C SER A 128 4.01 9.52 -8.59
N PHE A 129 3.26 10.52 -8.10
CA PHE A 129 1.82 10.36 -7.85
C PHE A 129 1.07 9.95 -9.12
N PHE A 130 1.31 10.62 -10.25
CA PHE A 130 0.70 10.24 -11.51
C PHE A 130 1.16 8.86 -11.99
N MET A 131 2.46 8.57 -11.97
CA MET A 131 3.00 7.27 -12.39
C MET A 131 2.41 6.10 -11.60
N ILE A 132 2.36 6.22 -10.27
CA ILE A 132 1.79 5.18 -9.39
C ILE A 132 0.31 5.00 -9.70
N ASN A 133 -0.46 6.09 -9.80
CA ASN A 133 -1.89 6.01 -10.07
C ASN A 133 -2.20 5.41 -11.45
N LEU A 134 -1.44 5.78 -12.48
CA LEU A 134 -1.58 5.19 -13.81
C LEU A 134 -1.27 3.69 -13.79
N CYS A 135 -0.19 3.30 -13.10
CA CYS A 135 0.16 1.88 -12.96
C CYS A 135 -0.91 1.10 -12.19
N LEU A 136 -1.42 1.64 -11.07
CA LEU A 136 -2.48 1.02 -10.28
C LEU A 136 -3.76 0.79 -11.09
N VAL A 137 -4.18 1.79 -11.88
CA VAL A 137 -5.37 1.66 -12.75
C VAL A 137 -5.17 0.56 -13.80
N VAL A 138 -4.00 0.49 -14.42
CA VAL A 138 -3.69 -0.56 -15.41
C VAL A 138 -3.63 -1.94 -14.74
N ILE A 139 -2.98 -2.09 -13.60
CA ILE A 139 -2.94 -3.36 -12.85
C ILE A 139 -4.35 -3.79 -12.44
N ALA A 140 -5.17 -2.86 -11.93
CA ALA A 140 -6.53 -3.15 -11.50
C ALA A 140 -7.43 -3.59 -12.65
N THR A 141 -7.34 -2.93 -13.81
CA THR A 141 -8.11 -3.30 -15.00
C THR A 141 -7.69 -4.68 -15.51
N GLN A 142 -6.38 -4.93 -15.64
CA GLN A 142 -5.86 -6.24 -16.05
C GLN A 142 -6.23 -7.36 -15.08
N PHE A 143 -6.20 -7.11 -13.77
CA PHE A 143 -6.62 -8.07 -12.76
C PHE A 143 -8.12 -8.37 -12.84
N SER A 144 -8.95 -7.35 -13.04
CA SER A 144 -10.40 -7.50 -13.21
C SER A 144 -10.74 -8.31 -14.47
N GLU A 145 -10.07 -8.02 -15.59
CA GLU A 145 -10.23 -8.79 -16.82
C GLU A 145 -9.79 -10.24 -16.67
N THR A 146 -8.63 -10.47 -16.06
CA THR A 146 -8.12 -11.82 -15.81
C THR A 146 -9.08 -12.61 -14.92
N LYS A 147 -9.55 -12.01 -13.82
CA LYS A 147 -10.55 -12.61 -12.93
C LYS A 147 -11.85 -12.94 -13.66
N LYS A 148 -12.33 -12.05 -14.55
CA LYS A 148 -13.53 -12.29 -15.36
C LYS A 148 -13.32 -13.47 -16.33
N ARG A 149 -12.16 -13.54 -17.00
CA ARG A 149 -11.82 -14.65 -17.91
C ARG A 149 -11.74 -15.99 -17.18
N GLU A 150 -11.11 -16.03 -16.01
CA GLU A 150 -11.03 -17.25 -15.19
C GLU A 150 -12.40 -17.66 -14.64
N MET A 151 -13.21 -16.70 -14.19
CA MET A 151 -14.57 -16.97 -13.70
C MET A 151 -15.48 -17.56 -14.78
N GLU A 152 -15.42 -17.02 -16.01
CA GLU A 152 -16.17 -17.59 -17.13
C GLU A 152 -15.68 -19.00 -17.51
N ARG A 153 -14.36 -19.25 -17.48
CA ARG A 153 -13.82 -20.60 -17.68
C ARG A 153 -14.33 -21.59 -16.64
N MET A 154 -14.27 -21.22 -15.35
CA MET A 154 -14.83 -22.04 -14.27
C MET A 154 -16.34 -22.28 -14.44
N ARG A 155 -17.09 -21.28 -14.93
CA ARG A 155 -18.53 -21.40 -15.18
C ARG A 155 -18.81 -22.40 -16.30
N LEU A 156 -18.07 -22.34 -17.40
CA LEU A 156 -18.21 -23.28 -18.53
C LEU A 156 -17.84 -24.71 -18.12
N GLU A 157 -16.78 -24.90 -17.34
CA GLU A 157 -16.43 -26.22 -16.79
C GLU A 157 -17.56 -26.77 -15.92
N ARG A 158 -18.11 -25.97 -15.00
CA ARG A 158 -19.26 -26.38 -14.17
C ARG A 158 -20.46 -26.77 -15.02
N ALA A 159 -20.78 -26.01 -16.07
CA ALA A 159 -21.88 -26.34 -16.97
C ALA A 159 -21.63 -27.67 -17.73
N ARG A 160 -20.38 -27.95 -18.12
CA ARG A 160 -20.00 -29.21 -18.78
C ARG A 160 -20.16 -30.42 -17.86
N PHE A 161 -19.72 -30.32 -16.59
CA PHE A 161 -19.84 -31.42 -15.62
C PHE A 161 -21.27 -31.60 -15.06
N GLN A 162 -22.11 -30.57 -15.10
CA GLN A 162 -23.54 -30.69 -14.76
C GLN A 162 -24.29 -31.65 -15.71
N SER A 163 -23.76 -31.89 -16.91
CA SER A 163 -24.37 -32.74 -17.93
C SER A 163 -24.08 -34.25 -17.76
N SER A 164 -23.24 -34.68 -16.81
CA SER A 164 -22.81 -36.09 -16.65
C SER A 164 -23.27 -36.77 -15.36
N SER A 165 -24.26 -36.26 -14.63
CA SER A 165 -24.76 -36.93 -13.41
C SER A 165 -26.28 -36.72 -13.22
N THR A 166 -27.06 -37.67 -13.73
CA THR A 166 -28.52 -37.57 -13.95
C THR A 166 -29.42 -37.78 -12.72
N LEU A 167 -28.94 -37.55 -11.49
CA LEU A 167 -29.75 -37.80 -10.28
C LEU A 167 -30.12 -36.55 -9.47
N ALA A 168 -29.53 -35.38 -9.75
CA ALA A 168 -29.82 -34.15 -9.01
C ALA A 168 -30.66 -33.12 -9.79
N SER A 169 -31.02 -33.41 -11.04
CA SER A 169 -31.60 -32.41 -11.96
C SER A 169 -33.12 -32.24 -11.89
N SER A 170 -33.85 -32.94 -11.01
CA SER A 170 -35.32 -32.96 -11.06
C SER A 170 -36.02 -31.90 -10.20
N THR A 171 -35.32 -31.04 -9.47
CA THR A 171 -35.98 -29.92 -8.78
C THR A 171 -35.19 -28.62 -8.94
N ASN A 172 -35.79 -27.69 -9.70
CA ASN A 172 -35.66 -26.22 -9.64
C ASN A 172 -35.08 -25.55 -10.91
N ASN A 173 -35.99 -25.21 -11.82
CA ASN A 173 -35.78 -24.34 -12.99
C ASN A 173 -35.86 -22.83 -12.65
N SER A 174 -35.34 -22.39 -11.50
CA SER A 174 -35.38 -20.95 -11.18
C SER A 174 -34.11 -20.51 -10.47
N GLU A 175 -33.25 -19.86 -11.25
CA GLU A 175 -32.10 -19.05 -10.84
C GLU A 175 -30.98 -19.79 -10.10
N PRO A 176 -29.71 -19.33 -10.20
CA PRO A 176 -28.63 -19.90 -9.43
C PRO A 176 -28.90 -19.56 -7.96
N THR A 177 -29.61 -20.44 -7.25
CA THR A 177 -29.67 -20.39 -5.79
C THR A 177 -28.23 -20.42 -5.32
N SER A 178 -27.78 -19.28 -4.79
CA SER A 178 -26.41 -19.14 -4.31
C SER A 178 -26.14 -20.23 -3.28
N CYS A 179 -24.91 -20.74 -3.24
CA CYS A 179 -24.48 -21.74 -2.25
C CYS A 179 -24.99 -21.42 -0.82
N TYR A 180 -25.05 -20.12 -0.50
CA TYR A 180 -25.59 -19.60 0.75
C TYR A 180 -27.08 -19.92 0.97
N ALA A 181 -27.94 -19.81 -0.06
CA ALA A 181 -29.36 -20.13 0.03
C ALA A 181 -29.58 -21.61 0.41
N GLU A 182 -28.78 -22.52 -0.13
CA GLU A 182 -28.84 -23.95 0.21
C GLU A 182 -28.33 -24.24 1.62
N ILE A 183 -27.26 -23.56 2.06
CA ILE A 183 -26.78 -23.64 3.45
C ILE A 183 -27.87 -23.16 4.43
N VAL A 184 -28.54 -22.05 4.13
CA VAL A 184 -29.62 -21.51 4.98
C VAL A 184 -30.81 -22.47 5.02
N LYS A 185 -31.23 -23.05 3.89
CA LYS A 185 -32.29 -24.07 3.86
C LYS A 185 -31.92 -25.30 4.69
N TYR A 186 -30.66 -25.75 4.60
CA TYR A 186 -30.16 -26.88 5.39
C TYR A 186 -30.16 -26.59 6.89
N ILE A 187 -29.67 -25.41 7.31
CA ILE A 187 -29.69 -24.97 8.71
C ILE A 187 -31.13 -24.85 9.22
N ALA A 188 -32.03 -24.27 8.44
CA ALA A 188 -33.46 -24.19 8.78
C ALA A 188 -34.08 -25.58 8.94
N HIS A 189 -33.71 -26.54 8.09
CA HIS A 189 -34.16 -27.92 8.20
C HIS A 189 -33.63 -28.58 9.49
N LEU A 190 -32.35 -28.42 9.80
CA LEU A 190 -31.75 -28.92 11.05
C LEU A 190 -32.42 -28.32 12.29
N TRP A 191 -32.69 -27.01 12.28
CA TRP A 191 -33.38 -26.32 13.36
C TRP A 191 -34.81 -26.85 13.56
N ARG A 192 -35.58 -26.97 12.47
CA ARG A 192 -36.94 -27.56 12.51
C ARG A 192 -36.91 -29.00 13.03
N ARG A 193 -35.90 -29.79 12.65
CA ARG A 193 -35.70 -31.17 13.13
C ARG A 193 -35.37 -31.20 14.63
N SER A 194 -34.48 -30.35 15.09
CA SER A 194 -34.09 -30.25 16.51
C SER A 194 -35.23 -29.75 17.39
N LYS A 195 -35.93 -28.69 16.98
CA LYS A 195 -37.12 -28.14 17.67
C LYS A 195 -38.19 -29.19 17.87
N ARG A 196 -38.49 -30.00 16.84
CA ARG A 196 -39.46 -31.11 16.94
C ARG A 196 -39.04 -32.16 17.97
N ARG A 197 -37.75 -32.50 18.05
CA ARG A 197 -37.23 -33.45 19.05
C ARG A 197 -37.29 -32.87 20.47
N MET A 198 -36.92 -31.59 20.64
CA MET A 198 -36.94 -30.90 21.94
C MET A 198 -38.37 -30.76 22.49
N LEU A 199 -39.33 -30.35 21.66
CA LEU A 199 -40.73 -30.22 22.06
C LEU A 199 -41.34 -31.56 22.51
N LYS A 200 -41.02 -32.67 21.82
CA LYS A 200 -41.44 -34.02 22.25
C LYS A 200 -40.86 -34.37 23.63
N LYS A 201 -39.57 -34.07 23.86
CA LYS A 201 -38.90 -34.34 25.15
C LYS A 201 -39.49 -33.50 26.28
N ILE A 202 -39.80 -32.23 26.03
CA ILE A 202 -40.48 -31.34 27.00
C ILE A 202 -41.89 -31.85 27.32
N ARG A 203 -42.67 -32.27 26.31
CA ARG A 203 -44.02 -32.82 26.53
C ARG A 203 -43.98 -34.06 27.42
N LEU A 204 -43.06 -35.00 27.14
CA LEU A 204 -42.87 -36.21 27.97
C LEU A 204 -42.39 -35.89 29.38
N TYR A 205 -41.48 -34.93 29.54
CA TYR A 205 -41.03 -34.47 30.85
C TYR A 205 -42.18 -33.88 31.67
N ARG A 206 -43.05 -33.07 31.04
CA ARG A 206 -44.22 -32.47 31.70
C ARG A 206 -45.17 -33.56 32.21
N VAL A 207 -45.52 -34.54 31.37
CA VAL A 207 -46.37 -35.68 31.76
C VAL A 207 -45.75 -36.48 32.92
N ARG A 208 -44.44 -36.77 32.88
CA ARG A 208 -43.77 -37.46 34.00
C ARG A 208 -43.75 -36.64 35.29
N ARG A 209 -43.62 -35.31 35.20
CA ARG A 209 -43.65 -34.41 36.35
C ARG A 209 -45.04 -34.40 36.98
N ASP A 210 -46.08 -34.35 36.16
CA ASP A 210 -47.47 -34.38 36.63
C ASP A 210 -47.78 -35.73 37.31
N GLN A 211 -47.37 -36.85 36.71
CA GLN A 211 -47.46 -38.18 37.36
C GLN A 211 -46.72 -38.26 38.70
N ARG A 212 -45.56 -37.60 38.84
CA ARG A 212 -44.83 -37.52 40.13
C ARG A 212 -45.56 -36.67 41.15
N ARG A 213 -46.23 -35.58 40.74
CA ARG A 213 -47.08 -34.76 41.62
C ARG A 213 -48.29 -35.56 42.09
N ASP A 214 -48.97 -36.26 41.19
CA ASP A 214 -50.12 -37.09 41.54
C ASP A 214 -49.72 -38.22 42.49
N ARG A 215 -48.57 -38.88 42.26
CA ARG A 215 -48.02 -39.87 43.21
C ARG A 215 -47.71 -39.30 44.59
N LYS A 216 -47.15 -38.08 44.67
CA LYS A 216 -46.91 -37.40 45.95
C LYS A 216 -48.20 -37.02 46.67
N MET A 217 -49.24 -36.60 45.93
CA MET A 217 -50.57 -36.36 46.50
C MET A 217 -51.21 -37.64 47.04
N ILE A 218 -51.06 -38.77 46.34
CA ILE A 218 -51.57 -40.08 46.78
C ILE A 218 -50.77 -40.63 47.98
N ALA A 219 -49.46 -40.35 48.07
CA ALA A 219 -48.60 -40.80 49.17
C ALA A 219 -48.75 -40.00 50.48
N GLY A 220 -49.71 -39.06 50.56
CA GLY A 220 -50.01 -38.33 51.79
C GLY A 220 -48.98 -37.26 52.19
N GLU A 221 -48.03 -36.88 51.33
CA GLU A 221 -47.14 -35.74 51.57
C GLU A 221 -47.95 -34.43 51.42
N THR A 222 -48.43 -33.87 52.54
CA THR A 222 -49.19 -32.61 52.56
C THR A 222 -48.37 -31.45 51.98
N ILE A 223 -48.84 -30.92 50.85
CA ILE A 223 -48.44 -29.60 50.36
C ILE A 223 -48.81 -28.58 51.45
N ARG A 224 -47.83 -27.93 52.07
CA ARG A 224 -48.06 -26.78 52.95
C ARG A 224 -48.72 -25.67 52.13
N LEU A 225 -50.05 -25.62 52.15
CA LEU A 225 -50.82 -24.50 51.66
C LEU A 225 -50.66 -23.36 52.66
N ASN A 226 -49.91 -22.33 52.27
CA ASN A 226 -49.83 -21.06 52.99
C ASN A 226 -51.24 -20.48 53.12
N TYR A 227 -51.82 -20.56 54.33
CA TYR A 227 -53.14 -20.04 54.71
C TYR A 227 -53.13 -18.50 54.84
N ALA A 228 -52.59 -17.79 53.85
CA ALA A 228 -52.47 -16.33 53.86
C ALA A 228 -53.14 -15.70 52.64
N ARG A 229 -54.31 -16.20 52.23
CA ARG A 229 -55.17 -15.50 51.27
C ARG A 229 -56.58 -15.38 51.82
N ARG A 230 -56.96 -14.13 52.12
CA ARG A 230 -58.33 -13.72 52.45
C ARG A 230 -59.26 -14.08 51.27
N HIS A 231 -60.39 -14.73 51.57
CA HIS A 231 -61.41 -15.04 50.57
C HIS A 231 -62.15 -13.77 50.12
N HIS A 232 -62.43 -13.70 48.82
CA HIS A 232 -63.11 -12.58 48.15
C HIS A 232 -64.61 -12.53 48.55
N PRO A 233 -65.20 -11.35 48.79
CA PRO A 233 -66.54 -11.21 49.39
C PRO A 233 -67.72 -11.72 48.55
N ASN A 234 -67.51 -12.14 47.30
CA ASN A 234 -68.59 -12.55 46.39
C ASN A 234 -68.42 -14.00 45.88
N CYS A 235 -68.13 -14.94 46.77
CA CYS A 235 -68.17 -16.36 46.43
C CYS A 235 -69.61 -16.91 46.58
N PRO A 236 -70.26 -17.38 45.50
CA PRO A 236 -71.62 -17.93 45.57
C PRO A 236 -71.63 -19.23 46.38
N ARG A 237 -72.44 -19.29 47.44
CA ARG A 237 -72.67 -20.51 48.23
C ARG A 237 -73.57 -21.47 47.45
N LEU A 238 -73.06 -22.65 47.11
CA LEU A 238 -73.86 -23.78 46.62
C LEU A 238 -74.78 -24.27 47.75
N ARG A 239 -76.11 -24.20 47.56
CA ARG A 239 -77.11 -24.83 48.43
C ARG A 239 -77.13 -26.34 48.18
N PRO A 240 -77.23 -27.20 49.21
CA PRO A 240 -77.45 -28.63 49.01
C PRO A 240 -78.92 -28.92 48.64
N ASN A 241 -79.13 -29.74 47.61
CA ASN A 241 -80.42 -30.34 47.28
C ASN A 241 -80.76 -31.41 48.34
N VAL A 242 -81.87 -31.23 49.05
CA VAL A 242 -82.42 -32.23 49.97
C VAL A 242 -83.38 -33.12 49.19
N SER A 243 -83.05 -34.41 49.09
CA SER A 243 -83.93 -35.49 48.66
C SER A 243 -84.90 -35.87 49.77
N VAL A 244 -86.21 -35.90 49.51
CA VAL A 244 -87.16 -36.70 50.32
C VAL A 244 -88.19 -37.36 49.40
N ARG A 245 -88.45 -38.62 49.74
CA ARG A 245 -89.38 -39.62 49.19
C ARG A 245 -90.74 -39.12 48.74
#